data_AF-A0A497QWV1-F1
#
_entry.id   AF-A0A497QWV1-F1
#
_cell.length_a   1.000
_cell.length_b   1.000
_cell.length_c   1.000
_cell.angle_alpha   90.00
_cell.angle_beta   90.00
_cell.angle_gamma   90.00
#
_symmetry.space_group_name_H-M   'P 1'
#
loop_
_entity.id
_entity.type
_entity.pdbx_description
1 polymer ?
#
loop_
_entity_poly.entity_id
_entity_poly.type
_entity_poly.pdbx_seq_one_letter_code
_entity_poly.pdbx_strand_id
1 'polypeptide(L)' 'MKEETDKITDDLLPEYDLDDFFKTATRGKYAQRYKEGTNLVLLEPDVAKFFSDDKKVNEILRLVIKMTNMQDKAPETA' A
#
# COMPACT_ATOMS: atom_id res chain seq x y z
N MET A 1 23.11 28.60 34.22
CA MET A 1 22.56 28.33 32.88
C MET A 1 23.73 28.02 31.97
N LYS A 2 24.02 26.75 31.73
CA LYS A 2 24.95 26.33 30.68
C LYS A 2 24.07 25.63 29.67
N GLU A 3 23.81 26.28 28.55
CA GLU A 3 23.36 25.56 27.36
C GLU A 3 24.61 24.87 26.81
N GLU A 4 24.81 23.63 27.25
CA GLU A 4 25.65 22.68 26.52
C GLU A 4 24.90 22.41 25.22
N THR A 5 25.27 23.13 24.16
CA THR A 5 24.95 22.72 22.81
C THR A 5 25.71 21.42 22.57
N ASP A 6 25.05 20.31 22.87
CA ASP A 6 25.43 18.99 22.37
C ASP A 6 25.68 19.18 20.88
N LYS A 7 26.96 19.15 20.51
CA LYS A 7 27.37 19.10 19.11
C LYS A 7 26.78 17.81 18.61
N ILE A 8 25.63 17.91 17.95
CA ILE A 8 25.08 16.84 17.13
C ILE A 8 26.22 16.53 16.16
N THR A 9 26.97 15.48 16.45
CA THR A 9 27.92 14.94 15.49
C THR A 9 27.07 14.52 14.32
N ASP A 10 27.31 15.14 13.18
CA ASP A 10 26.60 14.81 11.97
C ASP A 10 27.09 13.44 11.53
N ASP A 11 26.43 12.39 12.03
CA ASP A 11 26.70 11.00 11.67
C ASP A 11 26.18 10.68 10.25
N LEU A 12 25.65 11.68 9.52
CA LEU A 12 25.27 11.53 8.13
C LEU A 12 26.51 11.32 7.26
N LEU A 13 26.35 10.46 6.27
CA LEU A 13 27.35 10.30 5.23
C LEU A 13 27.48 11.62 4.43
N PRO A 14 28.68 11.96 3.91
CA PRO A 14 28.89 13.21 3.18
C PRO A 14 27.96 13.42 1.98
N GLU A 15 27.42 12.34 1.40
CA GLU A 15 26.45 12.39 0.31
C GLU A 15 25.05 12.86 0.75
N TYR A 16 24.79 12.93 2.06
CA TYR A 16 23.49 13.29 2.61
C TYR A 16 23.50 14.67 3.27
N ASP A 17 23.51 15.73 2.47
CA ASP A 17 23.33 17.10 2.96
C ASP A 17 21.84 17.44 3.13
N LEU A 18 21.39 17.57 4.38
CA LEU A 18 20.00 17.91 4.72
C LEU A 18 19.56 19.24 4.11
N ASP A 19 20.44 20.23 4.00
CA ASP A 19 20.10 21.54 3.42
C ASP A 19 19.76 21.40 1.92
N ASP A 20 20.40 20.47 1.22
CA ASP A 20 20.07 20.13 -0.15
C ASP A 20 18.76 19.34 -0.27
N PHE A 21 18.48 18.41 0.66
CA PHE A 21 17.22 17.67 0.68
C PHE A 21 16.02 18.59 0.94
N PHE A 22 16.12 19.54 1.87
CA PHE A 22 15.00 20.41 2.24
C PHE A 22 14.64 21.43 1.15
N LYS A 23 15.58 21.82 0.28
CA LYS A 23 15.28 22.70 -0.88
C LYS A 23 14.22 22.12 -1.82
N THR A 24 14.14 20.80 -1.92
CA THR A 24 13.17 20.09 -2.79
C THR A 24 12.11 19.31 -2.01
N ALA A 25 12.21 19.27 -0.67
CA ALA A 25 11.28 18.54 0.17
C ALA A 25 9.87 19.17 0.13
N THR A 26 8.89 18.37 -0.27
CA THR A 26 7.47 18.77 -0.25
C THR A 26 6.73 18.00 0.83
N ARG A 27 6.06 18.72 1.75
CA ARG A 27 5.24 18.10 2.79
C ARG A 27 4.10 17.30 2.15
N GLY A 28 3.99 16.02 2.52
CA GLY A 28 2.91 15.16 2.07
C GLY A 28 3.05 14.62 0.64
N LYS A 29 4.27 14.58 0.06
CA LYS A 29 4.56 14.00 -1.26
C LYS A 29 3.89 12.65 -1.54
N TYR A 30 3.74 11.81 -0.50
CA TYR A 30 3.09 10.50 -0.57
C TYR A 30 1.83 10.38 0.30
N ALA A 31 1.35 11.48 0.89
CA ALA A 31 0.21 11.45 1.81
C ALA A 31 -1.07 10.96 1.11
N GLN A 32 -1.27 11.32 -0.15
CA GLN A 32 -2.41 10.85 -0.93
C GLN A 32 -2.35 9.33 -1.20
N ARG A 33 -1.19 8.82 -1.63
CA ARG A 33 -0.96 7.38 -1.84
C ARG A 33 -1.10 6.56 -0.56
N TYR A 34 -0.70 7.14 0.57
CA TYR A 34 -0.89 6.51 1.88
C TYR A 34 -2.38 6.48 2.29
N LYS A 35 -3.10 7.58 2.06
CA LYS A 35 -4.55 7.68 2.34
C LYS A 35 -5.41 6.78 1.46
N GLU A 36 -4.98 6.55 0.21
CA GLU A 36 -5.62 5.59 -0.69
C GLU A 36 -5.66 4.19 -0.08
N GLY A 37 -4.73 3.89 0.84
CA GLY A 37 -4.69 2.65 1.60
C GLY A 37 -4.34 1.49 0.68
N THR A 38 -3.32 0.71 1.02
CA THR A 38 -3.20 -0.61 0.42
C THR A 38 -4.17 -1.50 1.18
N ASN A 39 -5.36 -1.75 0.63
CA ASN A 39 -6.33 -2.66 1.24
C ASN A 39 -5.87 -4.10 1.02
N LEU A 40 -4.79 -4.48 1.72
CA LEU A 40 -4.17 -5.79 1.65
C LEU A 40 -4.97 -6.75 2.51
N VAL A 41 -5.56 -7.75 1.86
CA VAL A 41 -6.24 -8.85 2.52
C VAL A 41 -5.27 -10.03 2.57
N LEU A 42 -4.88 -10.44 3.78
CA LEU A 42 -4.05 -11.62 3.96
C LEU A 42 -4.90 -12.87 3.65
N LEU A 43 -4.40 -13.71 2.74
CA LEU A 43 -5.03 -15.00 2.46
C LEU A 43 -4.64 -16.02 3.53
N GLU A 44 -5.57 -16.89 3.86
CA GLU A 44 -5.28 -18.05 4.71
C GLU A 44 -4.23 -18.96 4.05
N PRO A 45 -3.36 -19.66 4.83
CA PRO A 45 -2.23 -20.42 4.30
C PRO A 45 -2.63 -21.57 3.38
N ASP A 46 -3.82 -22.13 3.54
CA ASP A 46 -4.36 -23.15 2.66
C ASP A 46 -4.70 -22.58 1.28
N VAL A 47 -5.35 -21.42 1.22
CA VAL A 47 -5.68 -20.71 -0.01
C VAL A 47 -4.41 -20.19 -0.69
N ALA A 48 -3.52 -19.56 0.05
CA ALA A 48 -2.28 -18.98 -0.47
C ALA A 48 -1.39 -20.02 -1.22
N LYS A 49 -1.44 -21.30 -0.84
CA LYS A 49 -0.69 -22.37 -1.53
C LYS A 49 -1.12 -22.60 -2.98
N PHE A 50 -2.35 -22.22 -3.33
CA PHE A 50 -2.89 -22.44 -4.68
C PHE A 50 -2.66 -21.25 -5.62
N PHE A 51 -2.31 -20.07 -5.10
CA PHE A 51 -2.18 -18.85 -5.88
C PHE A 51 -0.76 -18.32 -5.86
N SER A 52 -0.21 -18.04 -7.05
CA SER A 52 1.17 -17.57 -7.21
C SER A 52 1.34 -16.07 -6.94
N ASP A 53 0.31 -15.27 -7.21
CA ASP A 53 0.31 -13.82 -7.03
C ASP A 53 -1.12 -13.28 -6.83
N ASP A 54 -1.21 -12.00 -6.46
CA ASP A 54 -2.45 -11.24 -6.24
C ASP A 54 -3.29 -11.08 -7.52
N LYS A 55 -2.65 -11.00 -8.70
CA LYS A 55 -3.34 -10.88 -9.99
C LYS A 55 -4.23 -12.08 -10.25
N LYS A 56 -3.71 -13.30 -10.09
CA LYS A 56 -4.47 -14.55 -10.29
C LYS A 56 -5.65 -14.67 -9.33
N VAL A 57 -5.46 -14.30 -8.06
CA VAL A 57 -6.52 -14.29 -7.05
C VAL A 57 -7.66 -13.37 -7.51
N ASN A 58 -7.31 -12.14 -7.89
CA ASN A 58 -8.28 -11.13 -8.31
C ASN A 58 -9.02 -11.51 -9.60
N GLU A 59 -8.34 -12.13 -10.56
CA GLU A 59 -8.99 -12.62 -11.79
C GLU A 59 -10.03 -13.69 -11.50
N ILE A 60 -9.70 -14.67 -10.64
CA ILE A 60 -10.61 -15.75 -10.26
C ILE A 60 -11.81 -15.20 -9.47
N LEU A 61 -11.58 -14.32 -8.49
CA LEU A 61 -12.68 -13.72 -7.72
C LEU A 61 -13.62 -12.89 -8.61
N ARG A 62 -13.10 -12.16 -9.61
CA ARG A 62 -13.94 -11.45 -10.59
C ARG A 62 -14.77 -12.40 -11.43
N LEU A 63 -14.23 -13.57 -11.81
CA LEU A 63 -14.98 -14.59 -12.54
C LEU A 63 -16.13 -15.13 -11.69
N VAL A 64 -15.88 -15.43 -10.41
CA VAL A 64 -16.90 -15.87 -9.46
C VAL A 64 -18.01 -14.83 -9.32
N ILE A 65 -17.66 -13.55 -9.13
CA ILE A 65 -18.63 -12.45 -9.05
C ILE A 65 -19.48 -12.36 -10.32
N LYS A 66 -18.89 -12.53 -11.51
CA LYS A 66 -19.65 -12.54 -12.76
C LYS A 66 -20.62 -13.71 -12.80
N MET A 67 -20.20 -14.91 -12.39
CA MET A 67 -21.07 -16.08 -12.36
C MET A 67 -22.23 -15.93 -11.38
N THR A 68 -21.99 -15.39 -10.19
CA THR A 68 -23.06 -15.15 -9.20
C THR A 68 -24.04 -14.09 -9.67
N ASN A 69 -23.55 -12.98 -10.24
CA ASN A 69 -24.41 -11.92 -10.79
C ASN A 69 -25.26 -12.38 -12.00
N MET A 70 -24.84 -13.45 -12.69
CA MET A 70 -25.63 -14.08 -13.76
C MET A 70 -26.75 -14.97 -13.20
N GLN A 71 -26.59 -15.53 -12.00
CA GLN A 71 -27.60 -16.34 -11.33
C GLN A 71 -28.72 -15.47 -10.72
N ASP A 72 -28.40 -14.27 -10.24
CA ASP A 72 -29.38 -13.30 -9.73
C ASP A 72 -30.32 -12.74 -10.82
N LYS A 73 -30.03 -13.00 -12.10
CA LYS A 73 -30.80 -12.55 -13.28
C LYS A 73 -31.69 -13.63 -13.92
N ALA A 74 -31.88 -14.78 -13.27
CA ALA A 74 -32.90 -15.75 -13.71
C ALA A 74 -34.31 -15.18 -13.45
N PRO A 75 -35.27 -15.35 -14.39
CA PRO A 75 -36.47 -14.53 -14.41
C PRO A 75 -37.40 -14.84 -13.24
N GLU A 76 -37.87 -13.78 -12.60
CA GLU A 76 -39.12 -13.76 -11.85
C GLU A 76 -40.26 -14.06 -12.86
N THR A 77 -40.55 -15.34 -13.08
CA THR A 77 -41.80 -15.78 -13.70
C THR A 77 -42.77 -16.18 -12.60
N ALA A 78 -43.67 -15.26 -12.26
CA ALA A 78 -45.01 -15.53 -11.74
C ALA A 78 -45.94 -14.39 -12.16
#